data_AF-A0A848Z4T7-F1
#
_entry.id   AF-A0A848Z4T7-F1
#
_cell.length_a   1.000
_cell.length_b   1.000
_cell.length_c   1.000
_cell.angle_alpha   90.00
_cell.angle_beta   90.00
_cell.angle_gamma   90.00
#
_symmetry.space_group_name_H-M   'P 1'
#
loop_
_entity.id
_entity.type
_entity.pdbx_description
1 polymer ?
#
loop_
_entity_poly.entity_id
_entity_poly.type
_entity_poly.pdbx_seq_one_letter_code
_entity_poly.pdbx_strand_id
1 'polypeptide(L)'
;MTVHLLKTAVGIADIEHLRRVQQTRRARWDGREIVRGYTRNKPRRETELVDGGSIFWIVKGRIQVRQRVFGLADAVDDEGRVYCEMHLDPDLVETVPVPRRPIQGWRYLAPAEAPGDLDAGHVGQRADDDTLPPHLARELRELGLL
;
A
#
# COMPACT_ATOMS: atom_id res chain seq x y z
N MET A 1 20.21 -3.76 -2.89
CA MET A 1 19.63 -3.11 -1.68
C MET A 1 18.14 -3.07 -1.91
N THR A 2 17.31 -3.45 -0.94
CA THR A 2 15.86 -3.45 -1.12
C THR A 2 15.33 -2.06 -1.47
N VAL A 3 14.30 -2.00 -2.31
CA VAL A 3 13.55 -0.76 -2.58
C VAL A 3 12.06 -0.94 -2.42
N HIS A 4 11.38 0.16 -2.16
CA HIS A 4 9.92 0.19 -2.09
C HIS A 4 9.36 1.03 -3.23
N LEU A 5 8.06 0.85 -3.47
CA LEU A 5 7.28 1.69 -4.35
C LEU A 5 6.30 2.52 -3.53
N LEU A 6 6.01 3.71 -4.02
CA LEU A 6 4.93 4.56 -3.55
C LEU A 6 3.92 4.70 -4.68
N LYS A 7 2.63 4.50 -4.40
CA LYS A 7 1.56 4.60 -5.40
C LYS A 7 0.27 5.17 -4.79
N THR A 8 -0.43 6.01 -5.53
CA THR A 8 -1.76 6.48 -5.13
C THR A 8 -2.80 5.38 -5.33
N ALA A 9 -3.61 5.13 -4.30
CA ALA A 9 -4.79 4.28 -4.39
C ALA A 9 -5.96 5.08 -4.99
N VAL A 10 -5.95 5.25 -6.32
CA VAL A 10 -6.97 6.06 -7.01
C VAL A 10 -8.37 5.48 -6.81
N GLY A 11 -9.33 6.32 -6.46
CA GLY A 11 -10.73 5.92 -6.22
C GLY A 11 -10.97 5.20 -4.89
N ILE A 12 -9.94 5.08 -4.04
CA ILE A 12 -10.05 4.43 -2.72
C ILE A 12 -10.33 5.48 -1.64
N ALA A 13 -11.33 5.19 -0.81
CA ALA A 13 -11.81 6.09 0.23
C ALA A 13 -11.13 5.85 1.58
N ASP A 14 -10.75 4.62 1.87
CA ASP A 14 -10.12 4.18 3.13
C ASP A 14 -9.51 2.78 2.93
N ILE A 15 -8.83 2.27 3.97
CA ILE A 15 -8.14 0.98 3.94
C ILE A 15 -9.12 -0.19 3.74
N GLU A 16 -10.33 -0.12 4.31
CA GLU A 16 -11.35 -1.15 4.15
C GLU A 16 -11.88 -1.20 2.70
N HIS A 17 -12.09 -0.04 2.09
CA HIS A 17 -12.43 0.03 0.67
C HIS A 17 -11.30 -0.55 -0.19
N LEU A 18 -10.03 -0.28 0.12
CA LEU A 18 -8.89 -0.90 -0.57
C LEU A 18 -8.95 -2.43 -0.45
N ARG A 19 -9.18 -2.95 0.77
CA ARG A 19 -9.28 -4.38 1.06
C ARG A 19 -10.34 -5.06 0.20
N ARG A 20 -11.56 -4.51 0.17
CA ARG A 20 -12.68 -5.00 -0.65
C ARG A 20 -12.39 -4.95 -2.15
N VAL A 21 -11.79 -3.87 -2.66
CA VAL A 21 -11.41 -3.80 -4.09
C VAL A 21 -10.35 -4.84 -4.43
N GLN A 22 -9.42 -5.14 -3.52
CA GLN A 22 -8.37 -6.12 -3.74
C GLN A 22 -8.85 -7.57 -3.66
N GLN A 23 -9.92 -7.86 -2.91
CA GLN A 23 -10.54 -9.19 -2.87
C GLN A 23 -10.96 -9.68 -4.26
N THR A 24 -11.49 -8.80 -5.12
CA THR A 24 -11.91 -9.16 -6.48
C THR A 24 -10.75 -9.42 -7.43
N ARG A 25 -9.51 -9.14 -7.00
CA ARG A 25 -8.27 -9.30 -7.78
C ARG A 25 -7.36 -10.38 -7.23
N ARG A 26 -7.87 -11.21 -6.31
CA ARG A 26 -7.14 -12.37 -5.78
C ARG A 26 -6.89 -13.37 -6.90
N ALA A 27 -5.69 -13.96 -6.88
CA ALA A 27 -5.27 -14.98 -7.82
C ALA A 27 -4.26 -15.91 -7.16
N ARG A 28 -3.84 -16.95 -7.89
CA ARG A 28 -2.68 -17.75 -7.55
C ARG A 28 -1.55 -17.51 -8.53
N TRP A 29 -0.33 -17.45 -7.99
CA TRP A 29 0.92 -17.36 -8.74
C TRP A 29 1.99 -18.10 -7.96
N ASP A 30 2.85 -18.90 -8.60
CA ASP A 30 3.93 -19.65 -7.92
C ASP A 30 3.49 -20.37 -6.63
N GLY A 31 2.36 -21.09 -6.69
CA GLY A 31 1.81 -21.85 -5.56
C GLY A 31 1.22 -21.02 -4.41
N ARG A 32 1.39 -19.69 -4.39
CA ARG A 32 0.90 -18.78 -3.34
C ARG A 32 -0.31 -17.97 -3.77
N GLU A 33 -1.06 -17.47 -2.79
CA GLU A 33 -2.11 -16.50 -3.02
C GLU A 33 -1.52 -15.10 -3.21
N ILE A 34 -2.05 -14.35 -4.16
CA ILE A 34 -1.62 -12.99 -4.49
C ILE A 34 -2.83 -12.09 -4.75
N VAL A 35 -2.61 -10.78 -4.70
CA VAL A 35 -3.51 -9.80 -5.33
C VAL A 35 -2.81 -9.16 -6.53
N ARG A 36 -3.53 -9.07 -7.65
CA ARG A 36 -3.03 -8.41 -8.86
C ARG A 36 -3.15 -6.89 -8.75
N GLY A 37 -2.01 -6.21 -8.84
CA GLY A 37 -1.92 -4.76 -9.00
C GLY A 37 -1.50 -4.40 -10.42
N TYR A 38 -1.92 -3.26 -10.94
CA TYR A 38 -1.61 -2.86 -12.32
C TYR A 38 -0.88 -1.51 -12.37
N THR A 39 0.15 -1.42 -13.23
CA THR A 39 0.84 -0.18 -13.54
C THR A 39 1.16 -0.10 -15.03
N ARG A 40 1.17 1.10 -15.60
CA ARG A 40 1.47 1.28 -17.03
C ARG A 40 2.93 0.95 -17.35
N ASN A 41 3.85 1.45 -16.53
CA ASN A 41 5.29 1.26 -16.73
C ASN A 41 5.82 0.27 -15.69
N LYS A 42 6.60 -0.72 -16.12
CA LYS A 42 7.24 -1.69 -15.23
C LYS A 42 8.36 -1.03 -14.39
N PRO A 43 8.43 -1.29 -13.06
CA PRO A 43 9.57 -0.92 -12.25
C PRO A 43 10.89 -1.48 -12.79
N ARG A 44 11.86 -0.60 -13.08
CA ARG A 44 13.18 -0.99 -13.59
C ARG A 44 14.06 -1.73 -12.58
N ARG A 45 13.82 -1.53 -11.28
CA ARG A 45 14.57 -2.14 -10.17
C ARG A 45 13.81 -3.35 -9.63
N GLU A 46 13.39 -4.24 -10.54
CA GLU A 46 12.57 -5.41 -10.22
C GLU A 46 13.25 -6.32 -9.20
N THR A 47 14.50 -6.70 -9.44
CA THR A 47 15.26 -7.61 -8.55
C THR A 47 15.32 -7.07 -7.12
N GLU A 48 15.58 -5.77 -6.96
CA GLU A 48 15.65 -5.10 -5.65
C GLU A 48 14.26 -4.94 -4.98
N LEU A 49 13.19 -4.89 -5.79
CA LEU A 49 11.83 -4.77 -5.31
C LEU A 49 11.27 -6.12 -4.84
N VAL A 50 11.57 -7.22 -5.55
CA VAL A 50 11.12 -8.56 -5.16
C VAL A 50 11.96 -9.14 -4.02
N ASP A 51 13.19 -8.64 -3.83
CA ASP A 51 14.07 -8.94 -2.70
C ASP A 51 13.65 -8.20 -1.41
N GLY A 52 12.41 -8.45 -0.97
CA GLY A 52 11.85 -7.93 0.28
C GLY A 52 11.21 -6.54 0.19
N GLY A 53 11.05 -5.99 -1.01
CA GLY A 53 10.39 -4.70 -1.22
C GLY A 53 8.89 -4.73 -1.01
N SER A 54 8.30 -3.54 -0.97
CA SER A 54 6.86 -3.35 -0.72
C SER A 54 6.33 -2.19 -1.53
N ILE A 55 5.03 -2.22 -1.82
CA ILE A 55 4.29 -1.06 -2.31
C ILE A 55 3.59 -0.38 -1.15
N PHE A 56 3.78 0.93 -1.01
CA PHE A 56 3.13 1.80 -0.05
C PHE A 56 2.03 2.59 -0.77
N TRP A 57 0.85 2.58 -0.18
CA TRP A 57 -0.34 3.19 -0.76
C TRP A 57 -0.62 4.55 -0.11
N ILE A 58 -0.75 5.56 -0.97
CA ILE A 58 -1.33 6.84 -0.58
C ILE A 58 -2.84 6.72 -0.64
N VAL A 59 -3.50 6.81 0.51
CA VAL A 59 -4.95 6.83 0.69
C VAL A 59 -5.31 8.17 1.35
N LYS A 60 -6.24 8.92 0.75
CA LYS A 60 -6.65 10.27 1.22
C LYS A 60 -5.48 11.20 1.62
N GLY A 61 -4.42 11.21 0.82
CA GLY A 61 -3.28 12.12 1.02
C GLY A 61 -2.31 11.71 2.15
N ARG A 62 -2.37 10.45 2.60
CA ARG A 62 -1.43 9.88 3.57
C ARG A 62 -0.97 8.50 3.12
N ILE A 63 0.27 8.15 3.42
CA ILE A 63 0.72 6.75 3.35
C ILE A 63 0.14 6.05 4.57
N GLN A 64 -0.65 4.99 4.37
CA GLN A 64 -1.36 4.33 5.47
C GLN A 64 -1.23 2.81 5.46
N VAL A 65 -0.80 2.22 4.35
CA VAL A 65 -0.81 0.78 4.19
C VAL A 65 0.26 0.36 3.19
N ARG A 66 0.90 -0.78 3.46
CA ARG A 66 1.85 -1.41 2.55
C ARG A 66 1.47 -2.86 2.26
N GLN A 67 1.97 -3.37 1.14
CA GLN A 67 1.92 -4.79 0.77
C GLN A 67 3.28 -5.21 0.23
N ARG A 68 3.70 -6.44 0.57
CA ARG A 68 4.92 -7.00 -0.02
C ARG A 68 4.72 -7.25 -1.51
N VAL A 69 5.77 -7.03 -2.30
CA VAL A 69 5.78 -7.35 -3.73
C VAL A 69 6.46 -8.70 -3.91
N PHE A 70 5.74 -9.67 -4.46
CA PHE A 70 6.27 -11.01 -4.74
C PHE A 70 6.85 -11.13 -6.14
N GLY A 71 6.30 -10.39 -7.11
CA GLY A 71 6.70 -10.52 -8.51
C GLY A 71 6.13 -9.41 -9.37
N LEU A 72 6.69 -9.28 -10.57
CA LEU A 72 6.19 -8.42 -11.64
C LEU A 72 6.12 -9.26 -12.93
N ALA A 73 5.06 -9.08 -13.70
CA ALA A 73 4.90 -9.69 -15.01
C ALA A 73 4.51 -8.63 -16.04
N ASP A 74 5.00 -8.78 -17.25
CA ASP A 74 4.49 -8.04 -18.39
C ASP A 74 3.17 -8.67 -18.84
N ALA A 75 2.19 -7.83 -19.14
CA ALA A 75 0.89 -8.22 -19.64
C ALA A 75 0.50 -7.29 -20.80
N VAL A 76 -0.38 -7.77 -21.66
CA VAL A 76 -0.81 -7.05 -22.86
C VAL A 76 -2.33 -6.88 -22.79
N ASP A 77 -2.81 -5.67 -23.09
CA ASP A 77 -4.25 -5.41 -23.18
C ASP A 77 -4.81 -5.79 -24.56
N ASP A 78 -6.13 -5.70 -24.72
CA ASP A 78 -6.81 -6.06 -25.97
C ASP A 78 -6.41 -5.16 -27.16
N GLU A 79 -5.80 -3.99 -26.89
CA GLU A 79 -5.27 -3.06 -27.90
C GLU A 79 -3.78 -3.33 -28.21
N GLY A 80 -3.16 -4.36 -27.62
CA GLY A 80 -1.76 -4.70 -27.83
C GLY A 80 -0.77 -3.86 -27.00
N ARG A 81 -1.24 -3.06 -26.03
CA ARG A 81 -0.36 -2.23 -25.19
C ARG A 81 0.17 -3.04 -24.03
N VAL A 82 1.49 -2.98 -23.85
CA VAL A 82 2.18 -3.61 -22.73
C VAL A 82 1.95 -2.80 -21.45
N TYR A 83 1.59 -3.48 -20.38
CA TYR A 83 1.52 -2.96 -19.02
C TYR A 83 2.15 -3.95 -18.04
N CYS A 84 2.36 -3.52 -16.80
CA CYS A 84 2.93 -4.34 -15.75
C CYS A 84 1.85 -4.79 -14.76
N GLU A 85 1.69 -6.09 -14.62
CA GLU A 85 0.99 -6.74 -13.52
C GLU A 85 1.96 -6.95 -12.36
N MET A 86 1.57 -6.52 -11.17
CA MET A 86 2.29 -6.71 -9.92
C MET A 86 1.60 -7.80 -9.12
N HIS A 87 2.39 -8.71 -8.56
CA HIS A 87 1.92 -9.77 -7.68
C HIS A 87 2.17 -9.33 -6.24
N LEU A 88 1.11 -8.92 -5.57
CA LEU A 88 1.16 -8.36 -4.23
C LEU A 88 0.71 -9.37 -3.19
N ASP A 89 1.24 -9.23 -1.98
CA ASP A 89 0.73 -9.92 -0.80
C ASP A 89 -0.75 -9.58 -0.56
N PRO A 90 -1.65 -10.56 -0.41
CA PRO A 90 -3.04 -10.29 -0.08
C PRO A 90 -3.24 -9.57 1.25
N ASP A 91 -2.27 -9.66 2.17
CA ASP A 91 -2.35 -9.04 3.48
C ASP A 91 -1.93 -7.57 3.42
N LEU A 92 -2.86 -6.71 3.86
CA LEU A 92 -2.64 -5.28 4.00
C LEU A 92 -2.03 -5.00 5.38
N VAL A 93 -0.79 -4.51 5.39
CA VAL A 93 -0.11 -4.10 6.63
C VAL A 93 -0.26 -2.60 6.80
N GLU A 94 -0.95 -2.18 7.85
CA GLU A 94 -1.13 -0.75 8.15
C GLU A 94 0.20 -0.15 8.64
N THR A 95 0.46 1.09 8.22
CA THR A 95 1.70 1.81 8.52
C THR A 95 1.39 3.06 9.31
N VAL A 96 2.37 3.59 10.05
CA VAL A 96 2.26 4.90 10.69
C VAL A 96 1.86 5.94 9.63
N PRO A 97 0.72 6.64 9.80
CA PRO A 97 0.21 7.56 8.80
C PRO A 97 1.14 8.75 8.53
N VAL A 98 1.72 8.80 7.33
CA VAL A 98 2.61 9.92 6.91
C VAL A 98 1.93 10.76 5.82
N PRO A 99 1.76 12.09 6.01
CA PRO A 99 1.23 12.99 4.99
C PRO A 99 2.03 12.90 3.67
N ARG A 100 1.32 12.65 2.56
CA ARG A 100 1.94 12.51 1.24
C ARG A 100 0.98 12.93 0.14
N ARG A 101 1.40 13.90 -0.69
CA ARG A 101 0.62 14.34 -1.85
C ARG A 101 0.39 13.18 -2.83
N PRO A 102 -0.83 13.02 -3.38
CA PRO A 102 -1.09 12.07 -4.45
C PRO A 102 -0.11 12.26 -5.63
N ILE A 103 0.31 11.15 -6.20
CA ILE A 103 1.21 11.09 -7.36
C ILE A 103 0.54 10.34 -8.52
N GLN A 104 0.96 10.67 -9.75
CA GLN A 104 0.58 9.92 -10.94
C GLN A 104 1.55 8.77 -11.19
N GLY A 105 0.98 7.57 -11.40
CA GLY A 105 1.76 6.34 -11.54
C GLY A 105 2.35 5.89 -10.21
N TRP A 106 3.63 5.54 -10.21
CA TRP A 106 4.38 5.14 -9.02
C TRP A 106 5.73 5.86 -8.96
N ARG A 107 6.35 5.87 -7.78
CA ARG A 107 7.72 6.36 -7.56
C ARG A 107 8.47 5.37 -6.67
N TYR A 108 9.79 5.32 -6.77
CA TYR A 108 10.57 4.63 -5.75
C TYR A 108 10.49 5.37 -4.42
N LEU A 109 10.51 4.60 -3.35
CA LEU A 109 10.59 5.05 -1.98
C LEU A 109 11.81 4.38 -1.36
N ALA A 110 12.73 5.18 -0.83
CA ALA A 110 13.91 4.63 -0.17
C ALA A 110 13.50 3.93 1.14
N PRO A 111 14.18 2.84 1.54
CA PRO A 111 13.89 2.16 2.82
C PRO A 111 13.92 3.11 4.03
N ALA A 112 14.82 4.09 4.04
CA ALA A 112 14.92 5.09 5.12
C ALA A 112 13.73 6.08 5.16
N GLU A 113 12.95 6.20 4.08
CA GLU A 113 11.76 7.05 4.00
C GLU A 113 10.45 6.27 4.18
N ALA A 114 10.54 4.94 4.28
CA ALA A 114 9.39 4.07 4.43
C ALA A 114 8.81 4.20 5.84
N PRO A 115 7.51 4.52 5.99
CA PRO A 115 6.86 4.51 7.31
C PRO A 115 6.93 3.12 7.94
N GLY A 116 7.12 3.08 9.25
CA GLY A 116 7.08 1.84 10.02
C GLY A 116 5.67 1.24 10.07
N ASP A 117 5.59 -0.05 10.37
CA ASP A 117 4.33 -0.76 10.54
C ASP A 117 3.64 -0.32 11.84
N LEU A 118 2.31 -0.27 11.83
CA LEU A 118 1.53 -0.21 13.05
C LEU A 118 1.45 -1.62 13.64
N ASP A 119 1.93 -1.79 14.87
CA ASP A 119 1.81 -3.06 15.58
C ASP A 119 0.34 -3.47 15.65
N ALA A 120 0.06 -4.75 15.31
CA ALA A 120 -1.27 -5.34 15.32
C ALA A 120 -2.02 -5.23 16.67
N GLY A 121 -1.32 -4.88 17.76
CA GLY A 121 -1.88 -4.64 19.08
C GLY A 121 -2.59 -3.29 19.30
N HIS A 122 -2.50 -2.35 18.34
CA HIS A 122 -3.23 -1.08 18.40
C HIS A 122 -4.38 -0.99 17.37
N VAL A 123 -4.54 -2.05 16.56
CA VAL A 123 -5.67 -2.21 15.63
C VAL A 123 -6.90 -2.64 16.43
N GLY A 124 -7.55 -1.71 17.13
CA GLY A 124 -8.74 -2.09 17.88
C GLY A 124 -9.36 -1.10 18.85
N GLN A 125 -8.81 0.10 19.04
CA GLN A 125 -9.54 1.15 19.72
C GLN A 125 -9.65 2.35 18.78
N ARG A 126 -10.75 2.38 18.02
CA ARG A 126 -11.55 3.60 18.01
C ARG A 126 -11.82 3.89 19.48
N ALA A 127 -10.92 4.62 20.14
CA ALA A 127 -11.26 5.20 21.42
C ALA A 127 -12.46 6.07 21.10
N ASP A 128 -13.62 5.74 21.67
CA ASP A 128 -14.79 6.60 21.61
C ASP A 128 -14.31 8.03 21.86
N ASP A 129 -14.54 8.91 20.88
CA ASP A 129 -14.05 10.29 20.83
C ASP A 129 -14.42 11.08 22.11
N ASP A 130 -15.38 10.56 22.88
CA ASP A 130 -15.92 11.11 24.14
C ASP A 130 -15.07 10.85 25.39
N THR A 131 -14.04 9.99 25.36
CA THR A 131 -13.24 9.66 26.57
C THR A 131 -11.79 10.15 26.54
N LEU A 132 -11.33 10.68 25.40
CA LEU A 132 -9.93 11.05 25.23
C LEU A 132 -9.73 12.57 25.45
N PRO A 133 -8.76 12.99 26.29
CA PRO A 133 -8.45 14.40 26.46
C PRO A 133 -8.19 15.09 25.11
N PRO A 134 -8.71 16.31 24.86
CA PRO A 134 -8.66 16.94 23.54
C PRO A 134 -7.25 17.08 22.94
N HIS A 135 -6.23 17.23 23.80
CA HIS A 135 -4.84 17.31 23.35
C HIS A 135 -4.32 15.96 22.82
N LEU A 136 -4.65 14.84 23.48
CA LEU A 136 -4.30 13.49 23.03
C LEU A 136 -5.14 13.09 21.81
N ALA A 137 -6.42 13.44 21.76
CA ALA A 137 -7.26 13.18 20.59
C ALA A 137 -6.79 13.95 19.35
N ARG A 138 -6.22 15.14 19.53
CA ARG A 138 -5.59 15.89 18.45
C ARG A 138 -4.31 15.21 17.99
N GLU A 139 -3.44 14.81 18.91
CA GLU A 139 -2.19 14.11 18.58
C GLU A 139 -2.46 12.76 17.89
N LEU A 140 -3.42 11.98 18.37
CA LEU A 140 -3.82 10.73 17.73
C LEU A 140 -4.45 10.97 16.35
N ARG A 141 -5.26 12.01 16.15
CA ARG A 141 -5.78 12.40 14.81
C ARG A 141 -4.67 12.88 13.89
N GLU A 142 -3.69 13.61 14.40
CA GLU A 142 -2.52 14.05 13.65
C GLU A 142 -1.69 12.85 13.18
N LEU A 143 -1.53 11.86 14.07
CA LEU A 143 -0.91 10.56 13.80
C LEU A 143 -1.82 9.59 13.04
N GLY A 144 -3.10 9.92 12.81
CA GLY A 144 -4.05 9.07 12.09
C GLY A 144 -4.43 7.76 12.80
N LEU A 145 -4.39 7.75 14.13
CA LEU A 145 -4.69 6.62 15.02
C LEU A 145 -6.13 6.65 15.58
N LEU A 146 -6.98 7.57 15.09
CA LEU A 146 -8.40 7.72 15.42
C LEU A 146 -9.26 7.70 14.15
#